data_AF-A0A101V5X2-F1
#
_entry.id   AF-A0A101V5X2-F1
#
_cell.length_a   1.000
_cell.length_b   1.000
_cell.length_c   1.000
_cell.angle_alpha   90.00
_cell.angle_beta   90.00
_cell.angle_gamma   90.00
#
_symmetry.space_group_name_H-M   'P 1'
#
loop_
_entity.id
_entity.type
_entity.pdbx_description
1 polymer ?
#
loop_
_entity_poly.entity_id
_entity_poly.type
_entity_poly.pdbx_seq_one_letter_code
_entity_poly.pdbx_strand_id
1 'polypeptide(L)' 'MTTKHKTTQEPPVVLPMGFEAWLLDCAPVAGCKVCAANWKQPNAARSKGNITQAARHATEIRDHASGVH' A
#
# COMPACT_ATOMS: atom_id res chain seq x y z
N MET A 1 24.96 10.09 -34.24
CA MET A 1 23.88 10.75 -33.50
C MET A 1 23.84 10.11 -32.12
N THR A 2 24.22 10.85 -31.08
CA THR A 2 24.39 10.28 -29.73
C THR A 2 23.23 10.73 -28.86
N THR A 3 22.23 9.89 -28.68
CA THR A 3 21.12 10.15 -27.77
C THR A 3 21.63 10.04 -26.34
N LYS A 4 21.86 11.19 -25.69
CA LYS A 4 22.09 11.24 -24.25
C LYS A 4 20.85 10.70 -23.54
N HIS A 5 20.94 9.49 -23.00
CA HIS A 5 19.96 8.98 -22.05
C HIS A 5 20.03 9.84 -20.79
N LYS A 6 19.10 10.79 -20.69
CA LYS A 6 18.83 11.54 -19.46
C LYS A 6 18.22 10.52 -18.48
N THR A 7 19.05 9.95 -17.62
CA THR A 7 18.59 9.25 -16.43
C THR A 7 17.94 10.30 -15.53
N THR A 8 16.66 10.56 -15.76
CA THR A 8 15.81 11.26 -14.78
C THR A 8 15.79 10.35 -13.56
N GLN A 9 16.68 10.59 -12.60
CA GLN A 9 16.45 10.15 -11.23
C GLN A 9 15.22 10.94 -10.77
N GLU A 10 14.06 10.33 -10.94
CA GLU A 10 12.84 10.82 -10.33
C GLU A 10 13.15 10.95 -8.83
N PRO A 11 12.98 12.13 -8.22
CA PRO A 11 13.21 12.26 -6.79
C PRO A 11 12.40 11.18 -6.08
N PRO A 12 12.96 10.51 -5.06
CA PRO A 12 12.20 9.52 -4.30
C PRO A 12 10.89 10.18 -3.91
N VAL A 13 9.75 9.57 -4.28
CA VAL A 13 8.44 10.09 -3.87
C VAL A 13 8.45 10.11 -2.35
N VAL A 14 8.64 11.29 -1.77
CA VAL A 14 8.61 11.49 -0.33
C VAL A 14 7.13 11.45 0.02
N LEU A 15 6.70 10.29 0.54
CA LEU A 15 5.33 10.13 0.99
C LEU A 15 5.05 11.08 2.15
N PRO A 16 3.81 11.60 2.26
CA PRO A 16 3.41 12.41 3.39
C PRO A 16 3.76 11.71 4.70
N MET A 17 4.23 12.48 5.69
CA MET A 17 4.48 11.94 7.02
C MET A 17 3.21 11.25 7.54
N GLY A 18 3.34 9.99 7.94
CA GLY A 18 2.22 9.17 8.43
C GLY A 18 1.51 8.33 7.36
N PHE A 19 1.80 8.49 6.07
CA PHE A 19 1.22 7.63 5.03
C PHE A 19 1.64 6.15 5.19
N GLU A 20 2.91 5.92 5.49
CA GLU A 20 3.46 4.59 5.79
C GLU A 20 2.83 3.98 7.05
N ALA A 21 2.53 4.79 8.05
CA ALA A 21 1.81 4.34 9.23
C ALA A 21 0.37 3.98 8.86
N TRP A 22 -0.31 4.83 8.10
CA TRP A 22 -1.66 4.58 7.60
C TRP A 22 -1.75 3.27 6.82
N LEU A 23 -0.78 2.94 5.95
CA LEU A 23 -0.75 1.67 5.21
C LEU A 23 -0.79 0.43 6.11
N LEU A 24 -0.16 0.52 7.28
CA LEU A 24 -0.03 -0.58 8.24
C LEU A 24 -1.09 -0.50 9.35
N ASP A 25 -1.75 0.66 9.50
CA ASP A 25 -2.86 0.93 10.40
C ASP A 25 -4.19 0.54 9.73
N CYS A 26 -4.36 -0.75 9.52
CA CYS A 26 -5.67 -1.34 9.28
C CYS A 26 -5.90 -2.44 10.34
N ALA A 27 -7.01 -3.18 10.32
CA ALA A 27 -7.12 -4.39 11.13
C ALA A 27 -8.06 -5.37 10.43
N PRO A 28 -7.75 -6.68 10.38
CA PRO A 28 -8.64 -7.62 9.73
C PRO A 28 -9.90 -7.84 10.57
N VAL A 29 -11.05 -7.97 9.90
CA VAL A 29 -12.29 -8.34 10.58
C VAL A 29 -12.17 -9.73 11.18
N ALA A 30 -12.58 -9.88 12.44
CA ALA A 30 -12.57 -11.17 13.12
C ALA A 30 -13.38 -12.21 12.33
N GLY A 31 -12.77 -13.37 12.06
CA GLY A 31 -13.40 -14.45 11.28
C GLY A 31 -13.40 -14.24 9.76
N CYS A 32 -12.98 -13.09 9.24
CA CYS A 32 -12.90 -12.87 7.80
C CYS A 32 -11.59 -13.41 7.22
N LYS A 33 -11.69 -14.53 6.49
CA LYS A 33 -10.53 -15.15 5.81
C LYS A 33 -9.90 -14.23 4.76
N VAL A 34 -10.70 -13.40 4.09
CA VAL A 34 -10.23 -12.46 3.07
C VAL A 34 -9.39 -11.36 3.71
N CYS A 35 -9.88 -10.70 4.76
CA CYS A 35 -9.12 -9.68 5.48
C CYS A 35 -7.85 -10.27 6.09
N ALA A 36 -7.89 -11.48 6.66
CA ALA A 36 -6.72 -12.14 7.24
C ALA A 36 -5.64 -12.47 6.17
N ALA A 37 -6.04 -12.87 4.97
CA ALA A 37 -5.14 -13.10 3.85
C ALA A 37 -4.55 -11.79 3.31
N ASN A 38 -5.39 -10.75 3.17
CA ASN A 38 -4.98 -9.45 2.68
C ASN A 38 -4.16 -8.67 3.72
N TRP A 39 -4.27 -8.96 5.01
CA TRP A 39 -3.54 -8.27 6.09
C TRP A 39 -2.01 -8.19 5.89
N LYS A 40 -1.43 -9.22 5.28
CA LYS A 40 0.02 -9.30 5.04
C LYS A 40 0.45 -8.59 3.75
N GLN A 41 -0.49 -8.31 2.85
CA GLN A 41 -0.21 -7.77 1.53
C GLN A 41 0.24 -6.29 1.55
N PRO A 42 -0.32 -5.39 2.40
CA PRO A 42 0.16 -4.02 2.51
C PRO A 42 1.66 -3.94 2.83
N ASN A 43 2.12 -4.72 3.81
CA ASN A 43 3.53 -4.73 4.19
C ASN A 43 4.40 -5.33 3.07
N ALA A 44 3.96 -6.41 2.43
CA ALA A 44 4.69 -7.03 1.32
C ALA A 44 4.81 -6.11 0.08
N ALA A 45 3.76 -5.37 -0.24
CA ALA A 45 3.74 -4.42 -1.35
C ALA A 45 4.57 -3.17 -1.04
N ARG A 46 4.49 -2.66 0.18
CA ARG A 46 5.38 -1.61 0.71
C ARG A 46 6.85 -2.00 0.57
N SER A 47 7.24 -3.20 1.02
CA SER A 47 8.62 -3.68 0.91
C SER A 47 9.12 -3.80 -0.54
N LYS A 48 8.21 -3.93 -1.52
CA LYS A 48 8.51 -3.94 -2.95
C LYS A 48 8.48 -2.54 -3.58
N GLY A 49 8.24 -1.48 -2.80
CA GLY A 49 8.03 -0.12 -3.30
C GLY A 49 6.70 0.07 -4.04
N ASN A 50 5.78 -0.90 -3.99
CA ASN A 50 4.47 -0.81 -4.62
C ASN A 50 3.45 -0.21 -3.65
N ILE A 51 3.56 1.11 -3.49
CA ILE A 51 2.77 1.90 -2.55
C ILE A 51 1.28 1.92 -2.93
N THR A 52 0.96 2.00 -4.22
CA THR A 52 -0.42 1.98 -4.72
C THR A 52 -1.13 0.69 -4.35
N GLN A 53 -0.47 -0.45 -4.55
CA GLN A 53 -1.04 -1.74 -4.19
C GLN A 53 -1.19 -1.85 -2.67
N ALA A 54 -0.19 -1.40 -1.90
CA ALA A 54 -0.26 -1.40 -0.44
C ALA A 54 -1.48 -0.60 0.06
N ALA A 55 -1.71 0.57 -0.52
CA ALA A 55 -2.85 1.43 -0.19
C ALA A 55 -4.18 0.77 -0.55
N ARG A 56 -4.26 0.10 -1.72
CA ARG A 56 -5.46 -0.63 -2.14
C ARG A 56 -5.86 -1.68 -1.12
N HIS A 57 -4.92 -2.52 -0.69
CA HIS A 57 -5.22 -3.56 0.30
C HIS A 57 -5.59 -3.00 1.66
N ALA A 58 -4.91 -1.93 2.11
CA ALA A 58 -5.27 -1.27 3.36
C ALA A 58 -6.70 -0.71 3.30
N THR A 59 -7.09 -0.10 2.18
CA THR A 59 -8.46 0.38 1.94
C THR A 59 -9.47 -0.77 1.91
N GLU A 60 -9.21 -1.85 1.18
CA GLU A 60 -10.10 -3.02 1.12
C GLU A 60 -10.35 -3.62 2.51
N ILE A 61 -9.33 -3.67 3.37
CA ILE A 61 -9.46 -4.18 4.74
C ILE A 61 -10.33 -3.24 5.58
N ARG A 62 -10.14 -1.92 5.48
CA ARG A 62 -10.91 -0.92 6.25
C ARG A 62 -12.35 -0.81 5.78
N ASP A 63 -12.58 -0.84 4.47
CA ASP A 63 -13.90 -0.84 3.86
C ASP A 63 -14.73 -2.02 4.39
N HIS A 64 -14.17 -3.23 4.31
CA HIS A 64 -14.82 -4.43 4.83
C HIS A 64 -15.02 -4.38 6.36
N ALA A 65 -14.09 -3.78 7.11
CA ALA A 65 -14.24 -3.59 8.55
C ALA A 65 -15.29 -2.55 8.94
N SER A 66 -15.52 -1.55 8.11
CA SER A 66 -16.54 -0.52 8.32
C SER A 66 -17.96 -1.03 8.05
N GLY A 67 -18.11 -2.22 7.46
CA GLY A 67 -19.41 -2.80 7.12
C GLY A 67 -20.18 -1.99 6.08
N VAL A 68 -19.49 -1.12 5.33
CA VAL A 68 -20.05 -0.39 4.20
C VAL A 68 -20.15 -1.36 3.03
N HIS A 69 -21.13 -2.26 3.08
CA HIS A 69 -21.50 -3.12 1.97
C HIS A 69 -22.97 -3.50 2.04
#